data_AF-A0AAD0YNL6-F1
#
_entry.id   AF-A0AAD0YNL6-F1
#
_cell.length_a   1.000
_cell.length_b   1.000
_cell.length_c   1.000
_cell.angle_alpha   90.00
_cell.angle_beta   90.00
_cell.angle_gamma   90.00
#
_symmetry.space_group_name_H-M   'P 1'
#
loop_
_entity.id
_entity.type
_entity.pdbx_description
1 polymer ?
#
loop_
_entity_poly.entity_id
_entity_poly.type
_entity_poly.pdbx_seq_one_letter_code
_entity_poly.pdbx_strand_id
1 'polypeptide(L)'
;MISFFVFSQDIVAQNQQGTGFPYFVNFTQGLQPQEAYKVTTSGIQNDATFTTDGLRLTRNVNNISGGVILADRKFTSDQGIKFEFEYVIYGGSSNGGDGISIFLVDGSIPKDQLNLGYFGGGLGYTFVMRNSRQGGNLEGLRGAYLGIGLDEFGNFKTRFRQGDRTRNGLTDVSIADGRSNVTLRGKRGNQYLSSSEPAGYNGYPLLYSTATNAAPSSNNRSIYLNVQTGKHMATQNSTFSKFTMENGGNSIPQDDSDARFRKAYINLIPNPAGGYNITVEIQHGNVKEKIIDSYYYPTSLKYTENAMQNNQVRTLDTSPPSTFRIGFAASTGDAKNIHLLKNLGVTRPYAAEVTDDLFAGCPGIKSTYSPLLNDAAYTSKNGQNPPVSSYDNIDFNSFRFLDINGAVIPNISGGVYTNSEGTWTYYPATGKLAFKPANGFTGVAKIRYDIKGGGRDGSESPYNHEDYRSMPGLIQVNISTANNCSKACIVSNKNITQKIQSNP
;
A
#
# COMPACT_ATOMS: atom_id res chain seq x y z
N MET A 1 -31.84 -36.15 13.74
CA MET A 1 -30.49 -35.67 13.41
C MET A 1 -30.67 -34.58 12.35
N ILE A 2 -30.81 -33.33 12.78
CA ILE A 2 -31.13 -32.19 11.89
C ILE A 2 -29.81 -31.49 11.60
N SER A 3 -29.31 -31.67 10.37
CA SER A 3 -28.12 -30.98 9.88
C SER A 3 -28.44 -29.51 9.64
N PHE A 4 -27.87 -28.63 10.45
CA PHE A 4 -27.80 -27.21 10.16
C PHE A 4 -26.80 -27.01 9.01
N PHE A 5 -27.32 -26.71 7.82
CA PHE A 5 -26.53 -26.10 6.76
C PHE A 5 -26.29 -24.64 7.14
N VAL A 6 -25.11 -24.35 7.68
CA VAL A 6 -24.60 -22.98 7.74
C VAL A 6 -24.19 -22.62 6.32
N PHE A 7 -25.04 -21.88 5.61
CA PHE A 7 -24.60 -21.14 4.44
C PHE A 7 -23.61 -20.07 4.93
N SER A 8 -22.31 -20.29 4.70
CA SER A 8 -21.36 -19.17 4.70
C SER A 8 -21.78 -18.25 3.56
N GLN A 9 -22.45 -17.16 3.89
CA GLN A 9 -22.64 -16.11 2.89
C GLN A 9 -21.26 -15.54 2.58
N ASP A 10 -20.84 -15.75 1.35
CA ASP A 10 -19.59 -15.23 0.82
C ASP A 10 -19.53 -13.72 1.07
N ILE A 11 -18.39 -13.26 1.59
CA ILE A 11 -18.04 -11.84 1.72
C ILE A 11 -17.82 -11.30 0.29
N VAL A 12 -18.91 -11.01 -0.43
CA VAL A 12 -18.91 -10.42 -1.79
C VAL A 12 -19.47 -9.00 -1.79
N ALA A 13 -19.41 -8.30 -0.65
CA ALA A 13 -19.97 -6.95 -0.58
C ALA A 13 -19.00 -5.83 -1.00
N GLN A 14 -17.69 -6.10 -1.13
CA GLN A 14 -16.70 -5.07 -1.51
C GLN A 14 -16.44 -4.96 -3.02
N ASN A 15 -16.96 -5.87 -3.85
CA ASN A 15 -16.56 -5.95 -5.27
C ASN A 15 -17.77 -6.03 -6.23
N GLN A 16 -18.73 -5.12 -6.06
CA GLN A 16 -19.99 -5.14 -6.85
C GLN A 16 -19.81 -5.02 -8.38
N GLN A 17 -18.62 -4.66 -8.88
CA GLN A 17 -18.36 -4.51 -10.32
C GLN A 17 -17.22 -5.38 -10.88
N GLY A 18 -16.61 -6.24 -10.06
CA GLY A 18 -15.53 -7.13 -10.52
C GLY A 18 -14.20 -6.44 -10.88
N THR A 19 -14.05 -5.16 -10.56
CA THR A 19 -12.83 -4.36 -10.78
C THR A 19 -11.75 -4.64 -9.75
N GLY A 20 -12.13 -5.14 -8.57
CA GLY A 20 -11.24 -5.33 -7.42
C GLY A 20 -11.19 -4.17 -6.44
N PHE A 21 -11.87 -3.05 -6.71
CA PHE A 21 -11.82 -1.84 -5.88
C PHE A 21 -13.17 -1.50 -5.22
N PRO A 22 -13.14 -0.78 -4.07
CA PRO A 22 -12.00 -0.66 -3.18
C PRO A 22 -11.70 -2.02 -2.50
N TYR A 23 -10.51 -2.15 -1.94
CA TYR A 23 -10.13 -3.34 -1.18
C TYR A 23 -9.38 -2.95 0.08
N PHE A 24 -9.80 -3.54 1.19
CA PHE A 24 -9.17 -3.37 2.49
C PHE A 24 -8.85 -4.73 3.09
N VAL A 25 -7.65 -4.87 3.63
CA VAL A 25 -7.31 -6.02 4.46
C VAL A 25 -6.58 -5.57 5.71
N ASN A 26 -7.07 -6.04 6.85
CA ASN A 26 -6.42 -5.83 8.15
C ASN A 26 -5.50 -7.02 8.47
N PHE A 27 -4.19 -6.79 8.46
CA PHE A 27 -3.21 -7.83 8.77
C PHE A 27 -2.99 -8.09 10.27
N THR A 28 -3.63 -7.34 11.17
CA THR A 28 -3.46 -7.49 12.63
C THR A 28 -4.43 -8.48 13.26
N GLN A 29 -5.22 -9.20 12.46
CA GLN A 29 -6.15 -10.22 12.96
C GLN A 29 -5.46 -11.52 13.39
N GLY A 30 -4.17 -11.71 13.11
CA GLY A 30 -3.45 -12.97 13.35
C GLY A 30 -3.89 -14.14 12.46
N LEU A 31 -4.76 -13.88 11.48
CA LEU A 31 -5.26 -14.87 10.53
C LEU A 31 -4.76 -14.54 9.13
N GLN A 32 -4.43 -15.57 8.36
CA GLN A 32 -4.11 -15.42 6.94
C GLN A 32 -5.41 -15.09 6.17
N PRO A 33 -5.47 -13.94 5.48
CA PRO A 33 -6.62 -13.61 4.64
C PRO A 33 -6.79 -14.64 3.52
N GLN A 34 -8.03 -14.93 3.12
CA GLN A 34 -8.34 -15.99 2.15
C GLN A 34 -7.57 -15.81 0.83
N GLU A 35 -7.46 -14.58 0.34
CA GLU A 35 -6.75 -14.27 -0.88
C GLU A 35 -5.23 -14.31 -0.79
N ALA A 36 -4.67 -14.29 0.42
CA ALA A 36 -3.24 -14.24 0.62
C ALA A 36 -2.63 -15.62 0.35
N TYR A 37 -1.63 -15.65 -0.52
CA TYR A 37 -0.86 -16.84 -0.85
C TYR A 37 0.59 -16.65 -0.42
N LYS A 38 1.02 -17.49 0.53
CA LYS A 38 2.44 -17.60 0.89
C LYS A 38 3.16 -18.37 -0.22
N VAL A 39 3.88 -17.64 -1.05
CA VAL A 39 4.58 -18.22 -2.20
C VAL A 39 5.64 -19.22 -1.72
N THR A 40 5.62 -20.42 -2.27
CA THR A 40 6.65 -21.43 -2.05
C THR A 40 7.67 -21.39 -3.18
N THR A 41 8.91 -20.99 -2.88
CA THR A 41 10.02 -21.06 -3.83
C THR A 41 10.92 -22.22 -3.43
N SER A 42 11.27 -23.10 -4.39
CA SER A 42 12.11 -24.27 -4.11
C SER A 42 13.43 -23.87 -3.44
N GLY A 43 13.77 -24.53 -2.33
CA GLY A 43 14.99 -24.28 -1.59
C GLY A 43 15.03 -22.99 -0.75
N ILE A 44 13.93 -22.23 -0.70
CA ILE A 44 13.83 -21.01 0.12
C ILE A 44 12.65 -21.16 1.09
N GLN A 45 12.94 -21.17 2.39
CA GLN A 45 11.90 -21.11 3.41
C GLN A 45 11.30 -19.71 3.43
N ASN A 46 9.97 -19.63 3.31
CA ASN A 46 9.21 -18.39 3.43
C ASN A 46 8.82 -18.11 4.88
N ASP A 47 9.45 -17.10 5.50
CA ASP A 47 9.26 -16.71 6.91
C ASP A 47 7.96 -15.91 7.16
N ALA A 48 7.23 -15.53 6.11
CA ALA A 48 6.04 -14.68 6.25
C ALA A 48 5.01 -15.33 7.19
N THR A 49 4.56 -14.58 8.20
CA THR A 49 3.63 -15.06 9.23
C THR A 49 2.62 -13.97 9.54
N PHE A 50 1.33 -14.31 9.57
CA PHE A 50 0.29 -13.41 10.06
C PHE A 50 0.25 -13.50 11.59
N THR A 51 0.48 -12.38 12.26
CA THR A 51 0.41 -12.27 13.73
C THR A 51 -0.61 -11.21 14.11
N THR A 52 -0.89 -11.08 15.40
CA THR A 52 -1.74 -9.99 15.92
C THR A 52 -1.09 -8.61 15.78
N ASP A 53 0.22 -8.56 15.50
CA ASP A 53 0.95 -7.31 15.25
C ASP A 53 0.90 -6.86 13.78
N GLY A 54 0.56 -7.77 12.86
CA GLY A 54 0.58 -7.55 11.42
C GLY A 54 1.10 -8.75 10.61
N LEU A 55 1.28 -8.54 9.31
CA LEU A 55 1.98 -9.48 8.43
C LEU A 55 3.49 -9.32 8.65
N ARG A 56 4.10 -10.24 9.40
CA ARG A 56 5.54 -10.30 9.60
C ARG A 56 6.20 -11.01 8.44
N LEU A 57 6.95 -10.28 7.63
CA LEU A 57 7.67 -10.84 6.47
C LEU A 57 8.99 -11.50 6.88
N THR A 58 9.67 -10.97 7.90
CA THR A 58 10.89 -11.58 8.45
C THR A 58 11.01 -11.31 9.95
N ARG A 59 11.64 -12.23 10.65
CA ARG A 59 12.12 -12.06 12.03
C ARG A 59 13.51 -11.39 12.08
N ASN A 60 13.97 -11.07 13.29
CA ASN A 60 15.34 -10.64 13.55
C ASN A 60 16.35 -11.81 13.45
N VAL A 61 16.40 -12.46 12.29
CA VAL A 61 17.27 -13.60 12.00
C VAL A 61 18.06 -13.25 10.74
N ASN A 62 19.30 -13.71 10.66
CA ASN A 62 20.13 -13.49 9.47
C ASN A 62 19.68 -14.41 8.32
N ASN A 63 19.82 -13.93 7.08
CA ASN A 63 19.66 -14.73 5.87
C ASN A 63 18.28 -15.41 5.71
N ILE A 64 17.21 -14.74 6.14
CA ILE A 64 15.83 -15.18 5.93
C ILE A 64 15.08 -14.23 5.00
N SER A 65 14.04 -14.78 4.36
CA SER A 65 13.12 -14.04 3.50
C SER A 65 11.70 -14.48 3.75
N GLY A 66 10.74 -13.59 3.52
CA GLY A 66 9.34 -13.96 3.45
C GLY A 66 8.58 -13.11 2.46
N GLY A 67 7.48 -13.65 1.93
CA GLY A 67 6.65 -12.92 1.00
C GLY A 67 5.26 -13.53 0.80
N VAL A 68 4.33 -12.68 0.40
CA VAL A 68 2.91 -12.99 0.22
C VAL A 68 2.43 -12.30 -1.05
N ILE A 69 1.62 -12.99 -1.84
CA ILE A 69 0.88 -12.39 -2.97
C ILE A 69 -0.60 -12.52 -2.68
N LEU A 70 -1.39 -11.46 -2.88
CA LEU A 70 -2.86 -11.55 -2.85
C LEU A 70 -3.34 -12.24 -4.14
N ALA A 71 -3.15 -13.56 -4.21
CA ALA A 71 -3.29 -14.36 -5.43
C ALA A 71 -4.73 -14.44 -5.96
N ASP A 72 -5.72 -14.35 -5.06
CA ASP A 72 -7.14 -14.42 -5.43
C ASP A 72 -7.80 -13.04 -5.49
N ARG A 73 -7.02 -11.95 -5.43
CA ARG A 73 -7.49 -10.58 -5.70
C ARG A 73 -6.80 -10.01 -6.92
N LYS A 74 -7.62 -9.56 -7.88
CA LYS A 74 -7.18 -8.88 -9.09
C LYS A 74 -7.79 -7.49 -9.13
N PHE A 75 -7.01 -6.54 -9.62
CA PHE A 75 -7.36 -5.13 -9.75
C PHE A 75 -7.27 -4.72 -11.21
N THR A 76 -8.32 -4.17 -11.80
CA THR A 76 -8.25 -3.66 -13.18
C THR A 76 -7.28 -2.48 -13.27
N SER A 77 -6.47 -2.44 -14.32
CA SER A 77 -5.39 -1.46 -14.46
C SER A 77 -5.77 -0.20 -15.26
N ASP A 78 -6.97 -0.21 -15.85
CA ASP A 78 -7.50 0.74 -16.83
C ASP A 78 -7.56 2.20 -16.35
N GLN A 79 -7.97 2.43 -15.09
CA GLN A 79 -8.05 3.77 -14.49
C GLN A 79 -6.93 4.03 -13.46
N GLY A 80 -5.88 3.21 -13.49
CA GLY A 80 -4.80 3.28 -12.50
C GLY A 80 -5.16 2.63 -11.16
N ILE A 81 -4.22 2.75 -10.22
CA ILE A 81 -4.27 2.09 -8.92
C ILE A 81 -3.58 2.95 -7.86
N LYS A 82 -4.22 3.15 -6.71
CA LYS A 82 -3.64 3.72 -5.49
C LYS A 82 -3.61 2.63 -4.42
N PHE A 83 -2.50 2.49 -3.71
CA PHE A 83 -2.45 1.63 -2.54
C PHE A 83 -1.65 2.26 -1.41
N GLU A 84 -2.05 1.93 -0.18
CA GLU A 84 -1.46 2.44 1.03
C GLU A 84 -1.33 1.34 2.08
N PHE A 85 -0.23 1.37 2.83
CA PHE A 85 0.05 0.40 3.89
C PHE A 85 0.98 1.01 4.94
N GLU A 86 0.79 0.62 6.19
CA GLU A 86 1.73 0.93 7.26
C GLU A 86 2.83 -0.11 7.26
N TYR A 87 4.06 0.31 7.56
CA TYR A 87 5.19 -0.60 7.67
C TYR A 87 5.98 -0.33 8.94
N VAL A 88 6.58 -1.39 9.47
CA VAL A 88 7.41 -1.32 10.67
C VAL A 88 8.66 -2.14 10.47
N ILE A 89 9.80 -1.47 10.63
CA ILE A 89 11.15 -1.97 10.47
C ILE A 89 11.90 -1.68 11.79
N TYR A 90 12.16 -2.72 12.59
CA TYR A 90 12.67 -2.55 13.95
C TYR A 90 13.44 -3.78 14.49
N GLY A 91 14.03 -3.63 15.69
CA GLY A 91 14.67 -4.71 16.44
C GLY A 91 16.02 -5.19 15.88
N GLY A 92 16.49 -4.58 14.79
CA GLY A 92 17.70 -4.94 14.08
C GLY A 92 18.99 -4.29 14.60
N SER A 93 20.12 -4.64 13.97
CA SER A 93 21.40 -3.97 14.21
C SER A 93 21.46 -2.61 13.51
N SER A 94 22.48 -1.80 13.81
CA SER A 94 22.68 -0.45 13.22
C SER A 94 22.77 -0.41 11.68
N ASN A 95 22.94 -1.58 11.05
CA ASN A 95 23.13 -1.70 9.61
C ASN A 95 21.83 -1.96 8.82
N GLY A 96 20.68 -2.11 9.50
CA GLY A 96 19.38 -2.31 8.84
C GLY A 96 19.23 -3.71 8.24
N GLY A 97 18.02 -4.15 7.93
CA GLY A 97 17.81 -5.35 7.10
C GLY A 97 18.14 -5.04 5.64
N ASP A 98 17.81 -5.94 4.70
CA ASP A 98 17.80 -5.51 3.30
C ASP A 98 16.63 -4.53 3.07
N GLY A 99 15.42 -4.93 3.46
CA GLY A 99 14.23 -4.07 3.38
C GLY A 99 12.95 -4.82 3.00
N ILE A 100 11.94 -4.04 2.61
CA ILE A 100 10.64 -4.50 2.13
C ILE A 100 10.50 -4.14 0.65
N SER A 101 9.91 -5.02 -0.15
CA SER A 101 9.33 -4.67 -1.43
C SER A 101 7.82 -4.85 -1.41
N ILE A 102 7.13 -3.95 -2.11
CA ILE A 102 5.78 -4.13 -2.61
C ILE A 102 5.83 -4.15 -4.12
N PHE A 103 5.03 -5.00 -4.75
CA PHE A 103 5.09 -5.17 -6.20
C PHE A 103 3.72 -5.44 -6.83
N LEU A 104 3.60 -4.97 -8.06
CA LEU A 104 2.48 -5.27 -8.96
C LEU A 104 2.86 -6.43 -9.89
N VAL A 105 1.98 -7.42 -9.94
CA VAL A 105 2.12 -8.63 -10.77
C VAL A 105 0.99 -8.69 -11.78
N ASP A 106 1.26 -9.15 -12.98
CA ASP A 106 0.26 -9.47 -13.99
C ASP A 106 -0.79 -10.47 -13.44
N GLY A 107 -2.05 -10.03 -13.42
CA GLY A 107 -3.17 -10.81 -12.92
C GLY A 107 -3.54 -12.01 -13.80
N SER A 108 -2.98 -12.13 -15.01
CA SER A 108 -3.17 -13.31 -15.88
C SER A 108 -2.35 -14.52 -15.43
N ILE A 109 -1.29 -14.33 -14.63
CA ILE A 109 -0.44 -15.44 -14.18
C ILE A 109 -1.25 -16.42 -13.31
N PRO A 110 -1.27 -17.73 -13.62
CA PRO A 110 -1.94 -18.72 -12.77
C PRO A 110 -1.36 -18.77 -11.36
N LYS A 111 -2.20 -19.01 -10.34
CA LYS A 111 -1.79 -18.98 -8.92
C LYS A 111 -0.68 -19.98 -8.59
N ASP A 112 -0.77 -21.18 -9.14
CA ASP A 112 0.20 -22.27 -9.04
C ASP A 112 1.53 -21.97 -9.75
N GLN A 113 1.55 -20.98 -10.64
CA GLN A 113 2.74 -20.50 -11.33
C GLN A 113 3.35 -19.25 -10.67
N LEU A 114 2.77 -18.71 -9.61
CA LEU A 114 3.37 -17.57 -8.91
C LEU A 114 4.67 -17.99 -8.20
N ASN A 115 5.72 -17.18 -8.31
CA ASN A 115 6.98 -17.31 -7.58
C ASN A 115 7.37 -15.97 -6.95
N LEU A 116 8.43 -15.97 -6.14
CA LEU A 116 9.17 -14.75 -5.79
C LEU A 116 10.52 -14.78 -6.50
N GLY A 117 11.04 -13.59 -6.80
CA GLY A 117 12.42 -13.40 -7.25
C GLY A 117 13.45 -13.63 -6.14
N TYR A 118 14.69 -13.26 -6.42
CA TYR A 118 15.82 -13.43 -5.51
C TYR A 118 15.64 -12.63 -4.22
N PHE A 119 15.95 -13.25 -3.09
CA PHE A 119 15.94 -12.61 -1.78
C PHE A 119 17.17 -11.71 -1.58
N GLY A 120 17.34 -11.16 -0.38
CA GLY A 120 18.44 -10.27 -0.05
C GLY A 120 18.33 -8.98 -0.84
N GLY A 121 19.42 -8.57 -1.49
CA GLY A 121 19.40 -7.42 -2.40
C GLY A 121 18.39 -7.50 -3.54
N GLY A 122 17.84 -8.69 -3.86
CA GLY A 122 16.74 -8.86 -4.83
C GLY A 122 15.35 -8.53 -4.32
N LEU A 123 15.17 -8.45 -3.00
CA LEU A 123 13.91 -8.20 -2.28
C LEU A 123 12.71 -8.96 -2.87
N GLY A 124 12.90 -10.19 -3.31
CA GLY A 124 11.83 -11.03 -3.87
C GLY A 124 11.32 -10.57 -5.24
N TYR A 125 11.96 -9.60 -5.91
CA TYR A 125 11.48 -9.04 -7.17
C TYR A 125 12.37 -9.41 -8.36
N THR A 126 13.69 -9.25 -8.24
CA THR A 126 14.60 -9.41 -9.37
C THR A 126 15.08 -10.85 -9.53
N PHE A 127 15.54 -11.22 -10.74
CA PHE A 127 16.28 -12.47 -10.93
C PHE A 127 17.67 -12.42 -10.29
N VAL A 128 18.33 -13.58 -10.22
CA VAL A 128 19.79 -13.67 -10.05
C VAL A 128 20.32 -14.81 -10.93
N MET A 129 21.43 -14.57 -11.62
CA MET A 129 22.20 -15.65 -12.23
C MET A 129 23.29 -16.10 -11.26
N ARG A 130 23.52 -17.41 -11.15
CA ARG A 130 24.55 -18.04 -10.30
C ARG A 130 24.86 -19.45 -10.79
N ASN A 131 26.02 -19.98 -10.44
CA ASN A 131 26.41 -21.32 -10.86
C ASN A 131 25.54 -22.42 -10.20
N SER A 132 25.56 -23.62 -10.78
CA SER A 132 24.77 -24.76 -10.30
C SER A 132 25.13 -25.18 -8.86
N ARG A 133 26.38 -24.98 -8.42
CA ARG A 133 26.83 -25.33 -7.07
C ARG A 133 26.23 -24.43 -5.98
N GLN A 134 25.73 -23.25 -6.35
CA GLN A 134 25.04 -22.34 -5.44
C GLN A 134 23.51 -22.37 -5.62
N GLY A 135 22.97 -23.45 -6.15
CA GLY A 135 21.52 -23.61 -6.37
C GLY A 135 21.02 -23.03 -7.69
N GLY A 136 21.92 -22.74 -8.65
CA GLY A 136 21.59 -22.38 -10.03
C GLY A 136 20.84 -21.05 -10.21
N ASN A 137 20.70 -20.59 -11.44
CA ASN A 137 19.98 -19.35 -11.74
C ASN A 137 18.57 -19.35 -11.13
N LEU A 138 18.18 -18.25 -10.49
CA LEU A 138 16.84 -18.07 -9.93
C LEU A 138 16.08 -16.99 -10.71
N GLU A 139 14.93 -17.38 -11.27
CA GLU A 139 14.07 -16.49 -12.07
C GLU A 139 13.59 -15.32 -11.21
N GLY A 140 13.46 -14.14 -11.82
CA GLY A 140 12.79 -13.03 -11.15
C GLY A 140 11.32 -13.31 -10.87
N LEU A 141 10.66 -12.36 -10.21
CA LEU A 141 9.22 -12.43 -9.94
C LEU A 141 8.46 -12.57 -11.27
N ARG A 142 7.75 -13.68 -11.44
CA ARG A 142 6.98 -13.98 -12.65
C ARG A 142 5.80 -13.03 -12.75
N GLY A 143 5.60 -12.46 -13.93
CA GLY A 143 4.58 -11.44 -14.17
C GLY A 143 4.88 -10.07 -13.55
N ALA A 144 6.08 -9.83 -13.03
CA ALA A 144 6.42 -8.53 -12.42
C ALA A 144 6.18 -7.37 -13.38
N TYR A 145 5.50 -6.33 -12.91
CA TYR A 145 5.27 -5.08 -13.63
C TYR A 145 6.04 -3.91 -13.01
N LEU A 146 5.85 -3.69 -11.71
CA LEU A 146 6.50 -2.62 -10.95
C LEU A 146 6.85 -3.13 -9.56
N GLY A 147 8.10 -2.94 -9.15
CA GLY A 147 8.57 -3.22 -7.80
C GLY A 147 8.98 -1.93 -7.10
N ILE A 148 8.51 -1.73 -5.88
CA ILE A 148 8.84 -0.58 -5.03
C ILE A 148 9.55 -1.13 -3.80
N GLY A 149 10.85 -0.84 -3.68
CA GLY A 149 11.66 -1.22 -2.52
C GLY A 149 11.76 -0.07 -1.53
N LEU A 150 11.41 -0.35 -0.28
CA LEU A 150 11.80 0.40 0.91
C LEU A 150 13.06 -0.29 1.44
N ASP A 151 14.22 0.17 0.94
CA ASP A 151 15.50 -0.55 0.96
C ASP A 151 16.45 0.08 1.98
N GLU A 152 16.61 -0.57 3.12
CA GLU A 152 17.41 -0.07 4.26
C GLU A 152 18.90 -0.22 4.00
N PHE A 153 19.31 -1.41 3.53
CA PHE A 153 20.71 -1.67 3.21
C PHE A 153 21.15 -1.02 1.90
N GLY A 154 20.21 -0.89 0.95
CA GLY A 154 20.45 -0.21 -0.32
C GLY A 154 20.86 -1.12 -1.48
N ASN A 155 20.79 -2.44 -1.33
CA ASN A 155 21.18 -3.36 -2.40
C ASN A 155 20.08 -3.54 -3.46
N PHE A 156 18.86 -3.07 -3.24
CA PHE A 156 17.79 -3.21 -4.21
C PHE A 156 18.02 -2.39 -5.47
N LYS A 157 18.73 -1.26 -5.43
CA LYS A 157 19.09 -0.49 -6.64
C LYS A 157 20.35 -0.99 -7.36
N THR A 158 21.24 -1.66 -6.66
CA THR A 158 22.59 -1.93 -7.14
C THR A 158 22.62 -3.02 -8.19
N ARG A 159 23.62 -2.97 -9.08
CA ARG A 159 24.04 -4.17 -9.78
C ARG A 159 24.65 -5.13 -8.75
N PHE A 160 24.33 -6.40 -8.87
CA PHE A 160 25.01 -7.44 -8.11
C PHE A 160 26.01 -8.13 -9.06
N ARG A 161 27.30 -8.12 -8.72
CA ARG A 161 28.35 -8.92 -9.38
C ARG A 161 29.37 -9.36 -8.33
N GLN A 162 29.03 -10.38 -7.56
CA GLN A 162 29.91 -10.97 -6.53
C GLN A 162 30.19 -12.43 -6.90
N GLY A 163 31.44 -12.70 -7.30
CA GLY A 163 31.81 -14.02 -7.82
C GLY A 163 30.99 -14.40 -9.04
N ASP A 164 30.28 -15.52 -8.94
CA ASP A 164 29.40 -16.08 -9.98
C ASP A 164 27.97 -15.53 -9.95
N ARG A 165 27.61 -14.71 -8.94
CA ARG A 165 26.28 -14.15 -8.80
C ARG A 165 26.14 -12.83 -9.55
N THR A 166 25.24 -12.76 -10.51
CA THR A 166 24.99 -11.54 -11.27
C THR A 166 23.51 -11.15 -11.40
N ARG A 167 23.27 -9.84 -11.35
CA ARG A 167 21.97 -9.21 -11.61
C ARG A 167 22.18 -7.77 -12.07
N ASN A 168 21.30 -7.29 -12.93
CA ASN A 168 21.36 -5.92 -13.39
C ASN A 168 21.04 -4.86 -12.32
N GLY A 169 21.50 -3.64 -12.57
CA GLY A 169 21.25 -2.48 -11.70
C GLY A 169 22.25 -1.37 -11.93
N LEU A 170 22.35 -0.48 -10.94
CA LEU A 170 23.21 0.70 -10.98
C LEU A 170 24.71 0.32 -11.01
N THR A 171 25.49 0.92 -11.93
CA THR A 171 26.96 0.78 -12.01
C THR A 171 27.72 2.08 -12.17
N ASP A 172 27.24 2.97 -13.06
CA ASP A 172 28.08 4.06 -13.59
C ASP A 172 27.75 5.42 -12.97
N VAL A 173 26.81 5.45 -12.03
CA VAL A 173 26.34 6.67 -11.35
C VAL A 173 26.28 6.40 -9.86
N SER A 174 26.89 7.28 -9.07
CA SER A 174 26.86 7.23 -7.60
C SER A 174 25.62 7.91 -7.05
N ILE A 175 25.02 7.33 -6.01
CA ILE A 175 23.96 7.95 -5.21
C ILE A 175 24.53 8.53 -3.91
N ALA A 176 23.95 9.62 -3.41
CA ALA A 176 24.48 10.40 -2.28
C ALA A 176 24.58 9.60 -0.97
N ASP A 177 23.65 8.70 -0.72
CA ASP A 177 23.68 7.74 0.38
C ASP A 177 23.35 6.35 -0.16
N GLY A 178 24.22 5.40 0.18
CA GLY A 178 24.09 4.01 -0.24
C GLY A 178 22.96 3.28 0.47
N ARG A 179 22.45 3.77 1.60
CA ARG A 179 21.42 3.15 2.45
C ARG A 179 20.13 3.97 2.46
N SER A 180 19.05 3.40 3.02
CA SER A 180 17.75 4.05 3.18
C SER A 180 17.26 4.69 1.86
N ASN A 181 16.83 3.84 0.94
CA ASN A 181 16.37 4.25 -0.38
C ASN A 181 14.94 3.81 -0.67
N VAL A 182 14.20 4.69 -1.36
CA VAL A 182 12.98 4.30 -2.09
C VAL A 182 13.38 4.04 -3.54
N THR A 183 13.15 2.82 -4.01
CA THR A 183 13.63 2.35 -5.32
C THR A 183 12.50 1.75 -6.15
N LEU A 184 12.38 2.16 -7.41
CA LEU A 184 11.49 1.59 -8.40
C LEU A 184 12.26 0.66 -9.35
N ARG A 185 11.73 -0.55 -9.56
CA ARG A 185 12.19 -1.47 -10.61
C ARG A 185 11.07 -1.84 -11.57
N GLY A 186 11.40 -1.95 -12.85
CA GLY A 186 10.43 -2.16 -13.93
C GLY A 186 10.04 -3.61 -14.18
N LYS A 187 9.27 -3.81 -15.25
CA LYS A 187 8.65 -5.07 -15.68
C LYS A 187 9.67 -6.17 -15.97
N ARG A 188 9.25 -7.42 -15.78
CA ARG A 188 9.92 -8.63 -16.25
C ARG A 188 10.13 -8.57 -17.76
N GLY A 189 11.30 -8.98 -18.22
CA GLY A 189 11.51 -9.27 -19.63
C GLY A 189 10.98 -10.64 -20.01
N ASN A 190 10.09 -10.68 -21.01
CA ASN A 190 9.41 -11.90 -21.46
C ASN A 190 10.09 -12.55 -22.69
N GLN A 191 11.13 -11.93 -23.23
CA GLN A 191 11.82 -12.44 -24.41
C GLN A 191 12.83 -13.51 -24.01
N TYR A 192 12.78 -14.65 -24.71
CA TYR A 192 13.91 -15.58 -24.75
C TYR A 192 14.95 -15.01 -25.72
N LEU A 193 16.09 -14.57 -25.19
CA LEU A 193 17.15 -13.96 -26.00
C LEU A 193 18.22 -14.98 -26.38
N SER A 194 18.54 -15.89 -25.46
CA SER A 194 19.48 -16.99 -25.63
C SER A 194 19.29 -18.05 -24.53
N SER A 195 20.05 -19.14 -24.60
CA SER A 195 20.10 -20.14 -23.52
C SER A 195 20.68 -19.59 -22.20
N SER A 196 21.50 -18.54 -22.25
CA SER A 196 22.05 -17.86 -21.08
C SER A 196 21.17 -16.72 -20.57
N GLU A 197 20.22 -16.24 -21.39
CA GLU A 197 19.21 -15.22 -21.04
C GLU A 197 17.79 -15.68 -21.43
N PRO A 198 17.25 -16.73 -20.78
CA PRO A 198 15.86 -17.09 -20.96
C PRO A 198 14.92 -16.01 -20.40
N ALA A 199 13.65 -16.07 -20.78
CA ALA A 199 12.62 -15.16 -20.25
C ALA A 199 12.59 -15.22 -18.71
N GLY A 200 12.47 -14.07 -18.05
CA GLY A 200 12.55 -13.97 -16.59
C GLY A 200 13.96 -13.81 -16.01
N TYR A 201 15.00 -13.83 -16.85
CA TYR A 201 16.40 -13.53 -16.50
C TYR A 201 16.94 -12.28 -17.22
N ASN A 202 16.01 -11.47 -17.73
CA ASN A 202 16.24 -10.15 -18.30
C ASN A 202 15.07 -9.22 -17.91
N GLY A 203 15.22 -7.92 -18.12
CA GLY A 203 14.27 -6.90 -17.65
C GLY A 203 14.52 -6.53 -16.19
N TYR A 204 13.46 -6.19 -15.44
CA TYR A 204 13.57 -5.70 -14.05
C TYR A 204 14.53 -4.50 -13.87
N PRO A 205 14.59 -3.54 -14.83
CA PRO A 205 15.57 -2.46 -14.77
C PRO A 205 15.34 -1.58 -13.55
N LEU A 206 16.42 -1.04 -12.98
CA LEU A 206 16.32 0.10 -12.07
C LEU A 206 15.72 1.28 -12.84
N LEU A 207 14.54 1.74 -12.41
CA LEU A 207 13.82 2.87 -13.01
C LEU A 207 14.16 4.18 -12.29
N TYR A 208 14.10 4.15 -10.97
CA TYR A 208 14.32 5.31 -10.11
C TYR A 208 14.83 4.87 -8.74
N SER A 209 15.69 5.64 -8.10
CA SER A 209 16.06 5.45 -6.70
C SER A 209 16.35 6.80 -6.06
N THR A 210 15.89 7.04 -4.84
CA THR A 210 16.24 8.24 -4.06
C THR A 210 16.74 7.86 -2.68
N ALA A 211 17.80 8.53 -2.23
CA ALA A 211 18.37 8.41 -0.89
C ALA A 211 17.60 9.30 0.09
N THR A 212 16.79 8.68 0.95
CA THR A 212 15.96 9.43 1.89
C THR A 212 16.78 10.03 3.02
N ASN A 213 17.88 9.35 3.40
CA ASN A 213 18.78 9.80 4.46
C ASN A 213 19.84 10.82 3.99
N ALA A 214 19.97 11.05 2.68
CA ALA A 214 20.87 12.07 2.14
C ALA A 214 20.29 13.49 2.29
N ALA A 215 21.18 14.49 2.31
CA ALA A 215 20.79 15.89 2.42
C ALA A 215 19.98 16.35 1.17
N PRO A 216 18.98 17.24 1.33
CA PRO A 216 18.25 17.84 0.19
C PRO A 216 19.15 18.60 -0.80
N SER A 217 20.33 19.05 -0.36
CA SER A 217 21.34 19.71 -1.19
C SER A 217 22.21 18.77 -2.02
N SER A 218 22.11 17.45 -1.86
CA SER A 218 22.92 16.50 -2.59
C SER A 218 22.53 16.41 -4.07
N ASN A 219 23.46 16.76 -4.97
CA ASN A 219 23.26 16.76 -6.43
C ASN A 219 22.92 15.39 -7.04
N ASN A 220 23.15 14.31 -6.29
CA ASN A 220 22.90 12.93 -6.67
C ASN A 220 22.01 12.21 -5.63
N ARG A 221 21.08 12.95 -5.01
CA ARG A 221 20.11 12.38 -4.06
C ARG A 221 19.20 11.37 -4.75
N SER A 222 18.79 11.66 -5.97
CA SER A 222 17.99 10.78 -6.83
C SER A 222 18.77 10.31 -8.04
N ILE A 223 18.42 9.14 -8.53
CA ILE A 223 18.85 8.59 -9.81
C ILE A 223 17.62 8.11 -10.57
N TYR A 224 17.58 8.35 -11.88
CA TYR A 224 16.51 7.88 -12.76
C TYR A 224 17.08 7.28 -14.05
N LEU A 225 16.30 6.40 -14.67
CA LEU A 225 16.60 5.82 -15.98
C LEU A 225 16.20 6.80 -17.09
N ASN A 226 17.15 7.17 -17.95
CA ASN A 226 16.85 7.83 -19.22
C ASN A 226 16.35 6.77 -20.21
N VAL A 227 15.04 6.74 -20.46
CA VAL A 227 14.38 5.68 -21.23
C VAL A 227 14.72 5.69 -22.72
N GLN A 228 15.33 6.75 -23.26
CA GLN A 228 15.77 6.82 -24.66
C GLN A 228 17.17 6.21 -24.87
N THR A 229 18.03 6.32 -23.87
CA THR A 229 19.44 5.87 -23.93
C THR A 229 19.69 4.57 -23.16
N GLY A 230 18.85 4.26 -22.17
CA GLY A 230 19.03 3.13 -21.27
C GLY A 230 20.08 3.35 -20.18
N LYS A 231 20.56 4.59 -20.01
CA LYS A 231 21.54 4.97 -18.98
C LYS A 231 20.87 5.62 -17.77
N HIS A 232 21.47 5.45 -16.60
CA HIS A 232 21.04 6.14 -15.39
C HIS A 232 21.61 7.57 -15.34
N MET A 233 20.85 8.49 -14.74
CA MET A 233 21.22 9.89 -14.54
C MET A 233 20.97 10.28 -13.09
N ALA A 234 21.94 10.97 -12.47
CA ALA A 234 21.78 11.54 -11.14
C ALA A 234 21.10 12.90 -11.20
N THR A 235 20.35 13.23 -10.15
CA THR A 235 19.75 14.55 -9.98
C THR A 235 19.56 14.88 -8.50
N GLN A 236 19.51 16.18 -8.21
CA GLN A 236 19.12 16.66 -6.91
C GLN A 236 17.62 16.41 -6.68
N ASN A 237 17.24 16.17 -5.44
CA ASN A 237 15.83 16.14 -5.05
C ASN A 237 15.65 16.84 -3.70
N SER A 238 15.11 18.06 -3.71
CA SER A 238 14.91 18.89 -2.52
C SER A 238 13.48 18.88 -2.00
N THR A 239 12.59 18.05 -2.58
CA THR A 239 11.14 18.10 -2.33
C THR A 239 10.68 17.52 -0.99
N PHE A 240 11.58 16.87 -0.25
CA PHE A 240 11.28 16.23 1.03
C PHE A 240 12.48 16.32 1.99
N SER A 241 12.18 16.30 3.29
CA SER A 241 13.16 16.32 4.37
C SER A 241 14.01 15.04 4.43
N LYS A 242 15.12 15.02 5.17
CA LYS A 242 15.92 13.79 5.31
C LYS A 242 15.32 12.88 6.39
N PHE A 243 15.27 11.57 6.15
CA PHE A 243 14.81 10.57 7.11
C PHE A 243 15.27 9.16 6.75
N THR A 244 15.28 8.26 7.73
CA THR A 244 15.58 6.83 7.55
C THR A 244 14.31 6.02 7.26
N MET A 245 14.46 4.98 6.44
CA MET A 245 13.39 3.99 6.22
C MET A 245 13.12 3.17 7.48
N GLU A 246 14.16 2.86 8.26
CA GLU A 246 13.98 2.21 9.54
C GLU A 246 13.16 3.08 10.51
N ASN A 247 12.19 2.47 11.19
CA ASN A 247 11.51 3.07 12.34
C ASN A 247 12.46 3.12 13.56
N GLY A 248 13.34 2.12 13.66
CA GLY A 248 14.32 1.99 14.74
C GLY A 248 13.71 1.55 16.08
N GLY A 249 14.60 1.33 17.06
CA GLY A 249 14.23 0.85 18.39
C GLY A 249 13.88 -0.64 18.44
N ASN A 250 13.37 -1.08 19.59
CA ASN A 250 13.10 -2.50 19.90
C ASN A 250 11.61 -2.83 20.01
N SER A 251 10.73 -1.91 19.60
CA SER A 251 9.27 -2.07 19.70
C SER A 251 8.53 -1.49 18.50
N ILE A 252 7.30 -1.93 18.32
CA ILE A 252 6.38 -1.43 17.29
C ILE A 252 5.88 -0.03 17.70
N PRO A 253 5.82 0.96 16.77
CA PRO A 253 5.16 2.24 17.02
C PRO A 253 3.69 2.04 17.43
N GLN A 254 3.25 2.81 18.43
CA GLN A 254 1.91 2.64 19.03
C GLN A 254 0.80 3.09 18.08
N ASP A 255 0.91 4.30 17.55
CA ASP A 255 -0.07 4.93 16.68
C ASP A 255 0.60 5.91 15.69
N ASP A 256 -0.21 6.64 14.93
CA ASP A 256 0.22 7.60 13.91
C ASP A 256 0.86 8.88 14.49
N SER A 257 0.78 9.09 15.80
CA SER A 257 1.42 10.20 16.50
C SER A 257 2.86 9.89 16.96
N ASP A 258 3.25 8.61 16.97
CA ASP A 258 4.63 8.19 17.25
C ASP A 258 5.56 8.73 16.15
N ALA A 259 6.64 9.41 16.52
CA ALA A 259 7.63 9.94 15.57
C ALA A 259 8.26 8.85 14.68
N ARG A 260 8.22 7.59 15.14
CA ARG A 260 8.66 6.41 14.39
C ARG A 260 7.59 5.82 13.50
N PHE A 261 6.35 6.34 13.48
CA PHE A 261 5.30 5.86 12.60
C PHE A 261 5.71 5.99 11.13
N ARG A 262 5.33 5.00 10.33
CA ARG A 262 5.59 4.98 8.89
C ARG A 262 4.39 4.43 8.12
N LYS A 263 3.97 5.16 7.09
CA LYS A 263 2.95 4.72 6.13
C LYS A 263 3.38 5.12 4.72
N ALA A 264 3.22 4.21 3.78
CA ALA A 264 3.53 4.45 2.37
C ALA A 264 2.24 4.61 1.58
N TYR A 265 2.25 5.53 0.61
CA TYR A 265 1.18 5.73 -0.35
C TYR A 265 1.78 5.70 -1.75
N ILE A 266 1.27 4.84 -2.61
CA ILE A 266 1.73 4.69 -3.98
C ILE A 266 0.54 4.93 -4.89
N ASN A 267 0.71 5.83 -5.86
CA ASN A 267 -0.32 6.18 -6.81
C ASN A 267 0.20 6.02 -8.24
N LEU A 268 -0.49 5.22 -9.05
CA LEU A 268 -0.24 5.03 -10.47
C LEU A 268 -1.41 5.67 -11.23
N ILE A 269 -1.19 6.85 -11.80
CA ILE A 269 -2.18 7.55 -12.61
C ILE A 269 -1.89 7.27 -14.09
N PRO A 270 -2.87 6.84 -14.91
CA PRO A 270 -2.66 6.62 -16.33
C PRO A 270 -2.08 7.85 -17.02
N ASN A 271 -1.04 7.67 -17.81
CA ASN A 271 -0.49 8.76 -18.62
C ASN A 271 -1.18 8.76 -20.00
N PRO A 272 -1.57 9.93 -20.56
CA PRO A 272 -2.16 10.01 -21.90
C PRO A 272 -1.31 9.40 -23.03
N ALA A 273 0.01 9.34 -22.87
CA ALA A 273 0.93 8.68 -23.79
C ALA A 273 1.04 7.15 -23.60
N GLY A 274 0.24 6.59 -22.69
CA GLY A 274 0.30 5.19 -22.24
C GLY A 274 1.21 4.99 -21.03
N GLY A 275 1.00 3.91 -20.28
CA GLY A 275 1.74 3.65 -19.03
C GLY A 275 1.20 4.49 -17.86
N TYR A 276 2.04 4.78 -16.86
CA TYR A 276 1.62 5.50 -15.65
C TYR A 276 2.59 6.59 -15.24
N ASN A 277 2.07 7.63 -14.61
CA ASN A 277 2.83 8.50 -13.72
C ASN A 277 2.78 7.91 -12.31
N ILE A 278 3.94 7.62 -11.74
CA ILE A 278 4.11 6.98 -10.43
C ILE A 278 4.48 8.05 -9.41
N THR A 279 3.66 8.18 -8.37
CA THR A 279 3.97 8.98 -7.18
C THR A 279 4.11 8.04 -5.98
N VAL A 280 5.17 8.25 -5.18
CA VAL A 280 5.39 7.56 -3.91
C VAL A 280 5.51 8.61 -2.82
N GLU A 281 4.58 8.57 -1.87
CA GLU A 281 4.62 9.38 -0.66
C GLU A 281 4.92 8.50 0.55
N ILE A 282 5.67 9.03 1.50
CA ILE A 282 5.89 8.37 2.79
C ILE A 282 5.51 9.36 3.89
N GLN A 283 4.63 8.90 4.78
CA GLN A 283 4.46 9.51 6.08
C GLN A 283 5.56 8.99 7.00
N HIS A 284 6.31 9.90 7.62
CA HIS A 284 7.28 9.61 8.66
C HIS A 284 7.02 10.51 9.87
N GLY A 285 6.58 9.89 10.96
CA GLY A 285 5.94 10.62 12.07
C GLY A 285 4.68 11.34 11.58
N ASN A 286 4.59 12.64 11.86
CA ASN A 286 3.43 13.47 11.52
C ASN A 286 3.55 14.17 10.15
N VAL A 287 4.62 13.93 9.39
CA VAL A 287 4.86 14.58 8.09
C VAL A 287 4.66 13.56 6.98
N LYS A 288 3.84 13.91 5.99
CA LYS A 288 3.68 13.16 4.73
C LYS A 288 4.37 13.91 3.60
N GLU A 289 5.34 13.27 2.95
CA GLU A 289 6.13 13.91 1.89
C GLU A 289 6.16 13.06 0.62
N LYS A 290 6.23 13.73 -0.53
CA LYS A 290 6.42 13.10 -1.85
C LYS A 290 7.88 12.75 -2.04
N ILE A 291 8.19 11.46 -2.05
CA ILE A 291 9.55 10.93 -2.19
C ILE A 291 9.91 10.77 -3.67
N ILE A 292 8.94 10.32 -4.46
CA ILE A 292 8.98 10.29 -5.92
C ILE A 292 7.71 10.99 -6.40
N ASP A 293 7.82 12.05 -7.19
CA ASP A 293 6.67 12.82 -7.67
C ASP A 293 6.52 12.64 -9.18
N SER A 294 5.43 11.96 -9.59
CA SER A 294 5.01 11.82 -10.98
C SER A 294 6.10 11.29 -11.93
N TYR A 295 6.81 10.22 -11.55
CA TYR A 295 7.76 9.54 -12.43
C TYR A 295 7.03 8.84 -13.57
N TYR A 296 7.29 9.24 -14.82
CA TYR A 296 6.66 8.64 -15.99
C TYR A 296 7.28 7.27 -16.31
N TYR A 297 6.47 6.21 -16.16
CA TYR A 297 6.80 4.85 -16.55
C TYR A 297 6.05 4.50 -17.87
N PRO A 298 6.73 4.58 -19.03
CA PRO A 298 6.11 4.43 -20.35
C PRO A 298 5.72 2.97 -20.66
N THR A 299 5.04 2.74 -21.78
CA THR A 299 4.75 1.39 -22.32
C THR A 299 5.93 0.74 -23.06
N SER A 300 7.00 1.50 -23.32
CA SER A 300 8.24 0.97 -23.86
C SER A 300 9.42 1.83 -23.40
N LEU A 301 10.53 1.20 -23.02
CA LEU A 301 11.74 1.90 -22.62
C LEU A 301 13.01 1.17 -23.04
N LYS A 302 14.13 1.89 -23.10
CA LYS A 302 15.46 1.30 -23.13
C LYS A 302 16.07 1.19 -21.75
N TYR A 303 16.82 0.13 -21.51
CA TYR A 303 17.65 -0.04 -20.32
C TYR A 303 18.96 -0.76 -20.66
N THR A 304 20.01 -0.53 -19.87
CA THR A 304 21.27 -1.26 -20.00
C THR A 304 21.19 -2.55 -19.20
N GLU A 305 21.13 -3.69 -19.89
CA GLU A 305 21.31 -5.01 -19.30
C GLU A 305 22.80 -5.22 -19.01
N ASN A 306 23.14 -5.32 -17.72
CA ASN A 306 24.51 -5.43 -17.24
C ASN A 306 24.69 -6.60 -16.24
N ALA A 307 23.73 -7.53 -16.13
CA ALA A 307 23.92 -8.81 -15.46
C ALA A 307 24.84 -9.75 -16.25
N MET A 308 24.89 -9.56 -17.57
CA MET A 308 25.63 -10.40 -18.52
C MET A 308 27.11 -10.02 -18.62
N GLN A 309 27.88 -10.81 -19.37
CA GLN A 309 29.31 -10.58 -19.55
C GLN A 309 29.58 -9.23 -20.23
N ASN A 310 28.79 -8.91 -21.26
CA ASN A 310 28.84 -7.65 -21.99
C ASN A 310 27.58 -6.83 -21.71
N ASN A 311 27.75 -5.55 -21.40
CA ASN A 311 26.62 -4.63 -21.22
C ASN A 311 25.93 -4.42 -22.57
N GLN A 312 24.61 -4.52 -22.61
CA GLN A 312 23.82 -4.28 -23.83
C GLN A 312 22.62 -3.40 -23.53
N VAL A 313 22.35 -2.43 -24.41
CA VAL A 313 21.11 -1.67 -24.34
C VAL A 313 20.00 -2.49 -24.97
N ARG A 314 18.93 -2.73 -24.20
CA ARG A 314 17.73 -3.48 -24.61
C ARG A 314 16.55 -2.52 -24.68
N THR A 315 15.60 -2.81 -25.57
CA THR A 315 14.25 -2.23 -25.52
C THR A 315 13.32 -3.20 -24.83
N LEU A 316 12.59 -2.74 -23.82
CA LEU A 316 11.65 -3.51 -23.03
C LEU A 316 10.23 -3.00 -23.31
N ASP A 317 9.32 -3.89 -23.68
CA ASP A 317 7.89 -3.63 -23.61
C ASP A 317 7.46 -3.58 -22.15
N THR A 318 6.95 -2.42 -21.74
CA THR A 318 6.46 -2.11 -20.40
C THR A 318 4.98 -1.77 -20.41
N SER A 319 4.23 -2.24 -21.42
CA SER A 319 2.77 -2.11 -21.45
C SER A 319 2.15 -2.74 -20.20
N PRO A 320 1.22 -2.04 -19.51
CA PRO A 320 0.50 -2.59 -18.36
C PRO A 320 -0.29 -3.85 -18.74
N PRO A 321 -0.32 -4.89 -17.87
CA PRO A 321 -1.31 -5.95 -17.99
C PRO A 321 -2.72 -5.41 -17.74
N SER A 322 -3.77 -6.11 -18.19
CA SER A 322 -5.17 -5.68 -17.99
C SER A 322 -5.62 -5.72 -16.53
N THR A 323 -4.96 -6.55 -15.72
CA THR A 323 -5.18 -6.64 -14.26
C THR A 323 -3.87 -6.78 -13.52
N PHE A 324 -3.84 -6.26 -12.30
CA PHE A 324 -2.76 -6.42 -11.35
C PHE A 324 -3.16 -7.34 -10.19
N ARG A 325 -2.16 -7.99 -9.60
CA ARG A 325 -2.17 -8.42 -8.20
C ARG A 325 -1.12 -7.63 -7.44
N ILE A 326 -1.30 -7.52 -6.12
CA ILE A 326 -0.32 -6.92 -5.21
C ILE A 326 0.34 -8.03 -4.42
N GLY A 327 1.65 -7.92 -4.22
CA GLY A 327 2.38 -8.76 -3.28
C GLY A 327 3.49 -8.00 -2.57
N PHE A 328 4.02 -8.67 -1.56
CA PHE A 328 5.03 -8.13 -0.65
C PHE A 328 6.13 -9.16 -0.45
N ALA A 329 7.36 -8.68 -0.29
CA ALA A 329 8.45 -9.51 0.19
C ALA A 329 9.37 -8.69 1.10
N ALA A 330 10.11 -9.37 1.96
CA ALA A 330 11.19 -8.76 2.71
C ALA A 330 12.36 -9.73 2.80
N SER A 331 13.54 -9.21 3.10
CA SER A 331 14.74 -10.02 3.28
C SER A 331 15.67 -9.46 4.32
N THR A 332 16.47 -10.36 4.86
CA THR A 332 17.59 -10.07 5.75
C THR A 332 18.84 -10.75 5.18
N GLY A 333 20.00 -10.20 5.49
CA GLY A 333 21.30 -10.76 5.17
C GLY A 333 22.16 -10.87 6.42
N ASP A 334 23.42 -10.44 6.33
CA ASP A 334 24.30 -10.27 7.51
C ASP A 334 23.81 -9.17 8.45
N ALA A 335 23.07 -8.20 7.89
CA ALA A 335 22.31 -7.22 8.63
C ALA A 335 20.81 -7.59 8.58
N LYS A 336 20.08 -7.29 9.65
CA LYS A 336 18.76 -7.87 9.91
C LYS A 336 17.88 -6.92 10.69
N ASN A 337 16.60 -6.91 10.34
CA ASN A 337 15.51 -6.25 11.03
C ASN A 337 14.27 -7.16 11.00
N ILE A 338 13.33 -6.92 11.91
CA ILE A 338 11.96 -7.41 11.77
C ILE A 338 11.25 -6.48 10.79
N HIS A 339 10.63 -7.07 9.76
CA HIS A 339 9.84 -6.33 8.78
C HIS A 339 8.37 -6.74 8.89
N LEU A 340 7.51 -5.79 9.23
CA LEU A 340 6.08 -5.95 9.42
C LEU A 340 5.31 -5.01 8.51
N LEU A 341 4.14 -5.46 8.07
CA LEU A 341 3.13 -4.63 7.42
C LEU A 341 1.85 -4.65 8.23
N LYS A 342 1.24 -3.48 8.42
CA LYS A 342 -0.10 -3.37 9.00
C LYS A 342 -1.01 -2.71 7.98
N ASN A 343 -2.20 -3.29 7.83
CA ASN A 343 -3.25 -2.83 6.94
C ASN A 343 -2.81 -2.68 5.47
N LEU A 344 -3.71 -2.96 4.54
CA LEU A 344 -3.52 -2.57 3.15
C LEU A 344 -4.84 -2.02 2.63
N GLY A 345 -4.78 -0.81 2.11
CA GLY A 345 -5.83 -0.20 1.33
C GLY A 345 -5.48 -0.13 -0.13
N VAL A 346 -6.43 -0.44 -1.01
CA VAL A 346 -6.29 -0.37 -2.46
C VAL A 346 -7.54 0.28 -3.04
N THR A 347 -7.36 1.40 -3.74
CA THR A 347 -8.44 2.20 -4.34
C THR A 347 -8.08 2.63 -5.75
N ARG A 348 -9.07 3.15 -6.48
CA ARG A 348 -8.79 3.93 -7.68
C ARG A 348 -8.07 5.24 -7.29
N PRO A 349 -7.15 5.75 -8.13
CA PRO A 349 -6.74 7.15 -8.02
C PRO A 349 -7.98 8.04 -7.99
N TYR A 350 -7.98 9.06 -7.12
CA TYR A 350 -9.11 9.96 -6.94
C TYR A 350 -10.41 9.29 -6.45
N ALA A 351 -10.31 8.15 -5.76
CA ALA A 351 -11.39 7.68 -4.88
C ALA A 351 -11.60 8.67 -3.71
N ALA A 352 -12.78 8.67 -3.12
CA ALA A 352 -13.05 9.54 -1.97
C ALA A 352 -12.05 9.28 -0.81
N GLU A 353 -11.74 10.31 -0.04
CA GLU A 353 -10.75 10.29 1.03
C GLU A 353 -11.47 10.59 2.34
N VAL A 354 -11.48 9.60 3.24
CA VAL A 354 -12.07 9.75 4.58
C VAL A 354 -10.99 9.75 5.64
N THR A 355 -11.23 10.52 6.69
CA THR A 355 -10.38 10.57 7.88
C THR A 355 -11.17 10.05 9.06
N ASP A 356 -10.51 9.28 9.92
CA ASP A 356 -11.17 8.76 11.11
C ASP A 356 -11.64 9.91 12.04
N ASP A 357 -12.71 9.65 12.77
CA ASP A 357 -13.41 10.59 13.63
C ASP A 357 -13.45 10.13 15.09
N LEU A 358 -13.15 11.06 15.99
CA LEU A 358 -13.38 10.90 17.42
C LEU A 358 -14.38 11.93 17.95
N PHE A 359 -15.41 11.45 18.64
CA PHE A 359 -16.42 12.28 19.29
C PHE A 359 -16.60 11.91 20.77
N ALA A 360 -17.25 12.80 21.52
CA ALA A 360 -17.69 12.56 22.89
C ALA A 360 -19.23 12.46 22.94
N GLY A 361 -19.74 11.61 23.83
CA GLY A 361 -21.17 11.46 24.07
C GLY A 361 -21.48 11.14 25.52
N CYS A 362 -22.77 11.16 25.87
CA CYS A 362 -23.23 10.95 27.25
C CYS A 362 -24.12 9.72 27.34
N PRO A 363 -24.05 8.94 28.45
CA PRO A 363 -24.90 7.76 28.63
C PRO A 363 -26.39 8.09 28.45
N GLY A 364 -27.10 7.28 27.66
CA GLY A 364 -28.53 7.42 27.41
C GLY A 364 -28.96 8.65 26.58
N ILE A 365 -28.06 9.58 26.25
CA ILE A 365 -28.37 10.80 25.51
C ILE A 365 -28.08 10.60 24.02
N LYS A 366 -29.08 10.81 23.16
CA LYS A 366 -28.89 10.86 21.71
C LYS A 366 -28.17 12.16 21.33
N SER A 367 -27.02 12.04 20.67
CA SER A 367 -26.22 13.18 20.19
C SER A 367 -26.04 13.11 18.67
N THR A 368 -25.75 14.25 18.04
CA THR A 368 -25.56 14.39 16.59
C THR A 368 -24.20 14.97 16.28
N TYR A 369 -23.54 14.40 15.27
CA TYR A 369 -22.16 14.63 14.86
C TYR A 369 -22.09 14.92 13.35
N SER A 370 -20.98 15.50 12.92
CA SER A 370 -20.71 15.80 11.50
C SER A 370 -19.41 15.09 11.09
N PRO A 371 -19.46 13.77 10.81
CA PRO A 371 -18.25 13.00 10.51
C PRO A 371 -17.57 13.50 9.22
N LEU A 372 -18.35 13.90 8.22
CA LEU A 372 -17.81 14.20 6.90
C LEU A 372 -16.99 15.50 6.79
N LEU A 373 -16.84 16.32 7.84
CA LEU A 373 -16.25 17.67 7.73
C LEU A 373 -14.75 17.70 7.40
N ASN A 374 -14.03 16.63 7.73
CA ASN A 374 -12.62 16.41 7.44
C ASN A 374 -12.42 15.43 6.27
N ASP A 375 -13.50 15.02 5.61
CA ASP A 375 -13.48 14.15 4.45
C ASP A 375 -13.47 14.97 3.15
N ALA A 376 -13.05 14.34 2.07
CA ALA A 376 -13.08 14.93 0.75
C ALA A 376 -13.42 13.89 -0.32
N ALA A 377 -13.97 14.36 -1.44
CA ALA A 377 -14.15 13.53 -2.62
C ALA A 377 -13.85 14.33 -3.90
N TYR A 378 -14.02 13.69 -5.04
CA TYR A 378 -13.73 14.25 -6.35
C TYR A 378 -15.00 14.35 -7.19
N THR A 379 -14.98 15.28 -8.14
CA THR A 379 -16.06 15.49 -9.10
C THR A 379 -15.49 15.76 -10.49
N SER A 380 -16.24 15.41 -11.53
CA SER A 380 -15.93 15.80 -12.91
C SER A 380 -16.40 17.22 -13.23
N LYS A 381 -17.15 17.85 -12.33
CA LYS A 381 -17.70 19.20 -12.51
C LYS A 381 -16.61 20.17 -12.90
N ASN A 382 -16.87 20.96 -13.93
CA ASN A 382 -15.94 21.97 -14.46
C ASN A 382 -14.67 21.40 -15.15
N GLY A 383 -14.59 20.08 -15.38
CA GLY A 383 -13.56 19.48 -16.24
C GLY A 383 -12.12 19.63 -15.74
N GLN A 384 -11.90 19.79 -14.43
CA GLN A 384 -10.55 19.89 -13.87
C GLN A 384 -9.76 18.60 -14.06
N ASN A 385 -8.53 18.72 -14.57
CA ASN A 385 -7.61 17.60 -14.76
C ASN A 385 -6.18 18.03 -14.32
N PRO A 386 -5.65 17.52 -13.19
CA PRO A 386 -6.28 16.53 -12.30
C PRO A 386 -7.50 17.11 -11.54
N PRO A 387 -8.45 16.26 -11.10
CA PRO A 387 -9.58 16.70 -10.28
C PRO A 387 -9.09 17.19 -8.91
N VAL A 388 -9.80 18.17 -8.33
CA VAL A 388 -9.49 18.71 -7.01
C VAL A 388 -10.38 18.08 -5.95
N SER A 389 -9.78 17.61 -4.86
CA SER A 389 -10.51 17.07 -3.70
C SER A 389 -11.23 18.19 -2.94
N SER A 390 -12.48 17.96 -2.53
CA SER A 390 -13.23 18.89 -1.69
C SER A 390 -14.30 18.18 -0.88
N TYR A 391 -14.61 18.70 0.31
CA TYR A 391 -15.81 18.34 1.07
C TYR A 391 -17.08 18.50 0.23
N ASP A 392 -17.13 19.51 -0.65
CA ASP A 392 -18.29 19.83 -1.49
C ASP A 392 -18.58 18.82 -2.60
N ASN A 393 -17.61 17.95 -2.87
CA ASN A 393 -17.73 16.91 -3.89
C ASN A 393 -18.30 15.59 -3.32
N ILE A 394 -18.49 15.48 -2.00
CA ILE A 394 -19.00 14.27 -1.36
C ILE A 394 -20.49 14.12 -1.66
N ASP A 395 -20.88 12.94 -2.16
CA ASP A 395 -22.28 12.52 -2.26
C ASP A 395 -22.76 12.04 -0.88
N PHE A 396 -23.64 12.80 -0.22
CA PHE A 396 -24.17 12.40 1.08
C PHE A 396 -25.07 11.17 1.01
N ASN A 397 -25.67 10.86 -0.14
CA ASN A 397 -26.47 9.64 -0.27
C ASN A 397 -25.58 8.38 -0.38
N SER A 398 -24.29 8.55 -0.62
CA SER A 398 -23.34 7.44 -0.74
C SER A 398 -22.86 6.87 0.60
N PHE A 399 -23.12 7.53 1.73
CA PHE A 399 -22.68 7.04 3.04
C PHE A 399 -23.21 5.63 3.29
N ARG A 400 -22.31 4.72 3.67
CA ARG A 400 -22.65 3.33 3.94
C ARG A 400 -21.95 2.87 5.21
N PHE A 401 -22.72 2.29 6.13
CA PHE A 401 -22.19 1.68 7.34
C PHE A 401 -21.44 0.39 7.01
N LEU A 402 -20.30 0.24 7.66
CA LEU A 402 -19.44 -0.93 7.61
C LEU A 402 -19.22 -1.45 9.04
N ASP A 403 -19.02 -2.76 9.17
CA ASP A 403 -18.57 -3.34 10.43
C ASP A 403 -17.12 -2.95 10.75
N ILE A 404 -16.62 -3.36 11.92
CA ILE A 404 -15.25 -2.99 12.34
C ILE A 404 -14.15 -3.57 11.45
N ASN A 405 -14.47 -4.62 10.67
CA ASN A 405 -13.57 -5.24 9.71
C ASN A 405 -13.67 -4.61 8.30
N GLY A 406 -14.57 -3.64 8.11
CA GLY A 406 -14.80 -2.97 6.83
C GLY A 406 -15.77 -3.70 5.91
N ALA A 407 -16.49 -4.72 6.37
CA ALA A 407 -17.52 -5.38 5.58
C ALA A 407 -18.83 -4.58 5.61
N VAL A 408 -19.56 -4.57 4.50
CA VAL A 408 -20.84 -3.87 4.39
C VAL A 408 -21.86 -4.52 5.34
N ILE A 409 -22.53 -3.69 6.14
CA ILE A 409 -23.63 -4.15 6.97
C ILE A 409 -24.89 -4.22 6.09
N PRO A 410 -25.49 -5.41 5.87
CA PRO A 410 -26.63 -5.56 5.00
C PRO A 410 -27.92 -5.03 5.64
N ASN A 411 -28.93 -4.75 4.82
CA ASN A 411 -30.30 -4.46 5.24
C ASN A 411 -30.49 -3.22 6.15
N ILE A 412 -29.62 -2.21 6.02
CA ILE A 412 -29.84 -0.91 6.67
C ILE A 412 -31.01 -0.19 6.00
N SER A 413 -32.08 0.05 6.78
CA SER A 413 -33.26 0.81 6.35
C SER A 413 -33.30 2.17 7.04
N GLY A 414 -33.63 3.22 6.28
CA GLY A 414 -33.74 4.59 6.81
C GLY A 414 -32.45 5.16 7.40
N GLY A 415 -31.29 4.60 7.06
CA GLY A 415 -30.00 5.03 7.63
C GLY A 415 -29.82 4.67 9.10
N VAL A 416 -30.56 3.67 9.62
CA VAL A 416 -30.51 3.26 11.03
C VAL A 416 -29.77 1.94 11.19
N TYR A 417 -28.78 1.90 12.07
CA TYR A 417 -28.07 0.68 12.48
C TYR A 417 -28.05 0.57 14.00
N THR A 418 -28.43 -0.59 14.54
CA THR A 418 -28.42 -0.85 15.99
C THR A 418 -27.53 -2.05 16.30
N ASN A 419 -26.63 -1.89 17.27
CA ASN A 419 -25.79 -2.95 17.81
C ASN A 419 -25.90 -2.98 19.35
N SER A 420 -25.03 -3.73 20.02
CA SER A 420 -24.97 -3.80 21.49
C SER A 420 -24.55 -2.49 22.16
N GLU A 421 -23.89 -1.57 21.44
CA GLU A 421 -23.38 -0.30 21.96
C GLU A 421 -24.48 0.79 21.90
N GLY A 422 -25.37 0.73 20.92
CA GLY A 422 -26.45 1.68 20.74
C GLY A 422 -27.04 1.71 19.34
N THR A 423 -27.69 2.82 19.00
CA THR A 423 -28.32 3.05 17.69
C THR A 423 -27.69 4.23 16.99
N TRP A 424 -27.12 3.96 15.82
CA TRP A 424 -26.62 4.93 14.86
C TRP A 424 -27.74 5.34 13.89
N THR A 425 -27.79 6.62 13.52
CA THR A 425 -28.75 7.15 12.53
C THR A 425 -28.05 8.16 11.64
N TYR A 426 -27.89 7.85 10.36
CA TYR A 426 -27.33 8.77 9.37
C TYR A 426 -28.43 9.58 8.67
N TYR A 427 -28.17 10.85 8.40
CA TYR A 427 -29.10 11.79 7.78
C TYR A 427 -28.54 12.33 6.45
N PRO A 428 -28.82 11.69 5.30
CA PRO A 428 -28.27 12.07 3.99
C PRO A 428 -28.51 13.52 3.60
N ALA A 429 -29.67 14.09 3.94
CA ALA A 429 -29.99 15.49 3.64
C ALA A 429 -29.04 16.50 4.29
N THR A 430 -28.30 16.12 5.34
CA THR A 430 -27.41 17.02 6.10
C THR A 430 -25.99 16.50 6.26
N GLY A 431 -25.71 15.26 5.86
CA GLY A 431 -24.42 14.59 6.11
C GLY A 431 -24.14 14.29 7.59
N LYS A 432 -25.13 14.44 8.48
CA LYS A 432 -24.96 14.26 9.93
C LYS A 432 -25.20 12.82 10.37
N LEU A 433 -24.52 12.42 11.44
CA LEU A 433 -24.67 11.13 12.08
C LEU A 433 -25.10 11.31 13.53
N ALA A 434 -26.17 10.66 13.96
CA ALA A 434 -26.54 10.59 15.37
C ALA A 434 -26.22 9.23 15.98
N PHE A 435 -25.89 9.23 17.28
CA PHE A 435 -25.75 8.02 18.08
C PHE A 435 -26.55 8.15 19.38
N LYS A 436 -27.35 7.13 19.68
CA LYS A 436 -28.04 6.96 20.96
C LYS A 436 -27.44 5.71 21.65
N PRO A 437 -26.68 5.86 22.75
CA PRO A 437 -26.15 4.71 23.48
C PRO A 437 -27.26 3.77 23.95
N ALA A 438 -26.96 2.47 23.97
CA ALA A 438 -27.81 1.47 24.60
C ALA A 438 -27.97 1.77 26.10
N ASN A 439 -29.04 1.27 26.72
CA ASN A 439 -29.26 1.51 28.14
C ASN A 439 -28.10 0.94 28.98
N GLY A 440 -27.53 1.76 29.87
CA GLY A 440 -26.37 1.37 30.69
C GLY A 440 -25.02 1.35 29.96
N PHE A 441 -24.94 1.69 28.66
CA PHE A 441 -23.68 1.68 27.94
C PHE A 441 -22.77 2.85 28.36
N THR A 442 -21.54 2.51 28.73
CA THR A 442 -20.39 3.40 28.91
C THR A 442 -19.19 2.79 28.21
N GLY A 443 -18.26 3.61 27.73
CA GLY A 443 -17.11 3.16 26.94
C GLY A 443 -17.13 3.72 25.52
N VAL A 444 -16.43 3.04 24.60
CA VAL A 444 -16.22 3.55 23.23
C VAL A 444 -17.11 2.80 22.27
N ALA A 445 -18.09 3.48 21.69
CA ALA A 445 -18.86 2.95 20.56
C ALA A 445 -18.08 3.15 19.27
N LYS A 446 -18.09 2.16 18.37
CA LYS A 446 -17.31 2.19 17.12
C LYS A 446 -18.17 1.76 15.93
N ILE A 447 -18.03 2.48 14.82
CA ILE A 447 -18.62 2.08 13.54
C ILE A 447 -17.69 2.53 12.41
N ARG A 448 -17.61 1.75 11.33
CA ARG A 448 -16.90 2.18 10.12
C ARG A 448 -17.88 2.68 9.07
N TYR A 449 -17.37 3.48 8.14
CA TYR A 449 -18.14 3.96 7.00
C TYR A 449 -17.26 4.15 5.77
N ASP A 450 -17.89 4.15 4.60
CA ASP A 450 -17.30 4.61 3.36
C ASP A 450 -18.27 5.53 2.59
N ILE A 451 -17.70 6.36 1.70
CA ILE A 451 -18.42 7.34 0.87
C ILE A 451 -17.88 7.34 -0.56
N LYS A 452 -18.59 8.04 -1.46
CA LYS A 452 -18.21 8.30 -2.84
C LYS A 452 -18.23 9.80 -3.14
N GLY A 453 -17.64 10.14 -4.28
CA GLY A 453 -17.75 11.46 -4.88
C GLY A 453 -18.90 11.55 -5.87
N GLY A 454 -18.72 12.44 -6.85
CA GLY A 454 -19.71 12.69 -7.88
C GLY A 454 -20.65 13.86 -7.59
N GLY A 455 -20.26 14.76 -6.68
CA GLY A 455 -21.04 15.92 -6.28
C GLY A 455 -22.10 15.60 -5.21
N ARG A 456 -22.75 16.61 -4.66
CA ARG A 456 -23.74 16.47 -3.56
C ARG A 456 -24.91 15.55 -3.88
N ASP A 457 -25.25 15.41 -5.17
CA ASP A 457 -26.33 14.57 -5.67
C ASP A 457 -25.83 13.24 -6.26
N GLY A 458 -24.51 12.97 -6.25
CA GLY A 458 -23.92 11.74 -6.75
C GLY A 458 -24.09 11.51 -8.25
N SER A 459 -24.41 12.55 -9.03
CA SER A 459 -24.75 12.42 -10.45
C SER A 459 -23.52 12.32 -11.37
N GLU A 460 -22.33 12.62 -10.87
CA GLU A 460 -21.16 12.87 -11.71
C GLU A 460 -20.18 11.68 -11.80
N SER A 461 -20.04 11.14 -13.02
CA SER A 461 -19.14 10.03 -13.35
C SER A 461 -17.69 10.52 -13.60
N PRO A 462 -16.65 9.72 -13.27
CA PRO A 462 -16.71 8.36 -12.74
C PRO A 462 -16.76 8.27 -11.21
N TYR A 463 -16.61 9.38 -10.49
CA TYR A 463 -16.40 9.38 -9.04
C TYR A 463 -17.63 8.92 -8.22
N ASN A 464 -18.80 8.82 -8.85
CA ASN A 464 -20.00 8.22 -8.27
C ASN A 464 -20.08 6.69 -8.40
N HIS A 465 -19.16 6.04 -9.12
CA HIS A 465 -19.12 4.58 -9.25
C HIS A 465 -18.63 3.90 -7.96
N GLU A 466 -19.04 2.65 -7.72
CA GLU A 466 -18.66 1.91 -6.51
C GLU A 466 -17.15 1.66 -6.40
N ASP A 467 -16.42 1.57 -7.52
CA ASP A 467 -14.97 1.37 -7.53
C ASP A 467 -14.17 2.63 -7.12
N TYR A 468 -14.83 3.79 -6.97
CA TYR A 468 -14.29 5.04 -6.43
C TYR A 468 -14.66 5.30 -4.97
N ARG A 469 -15.23 4.32 -4.26
CA ARG A 469 -15.45 4.43 -2.81
C ARG A 469 -14.14 4.66 -2.07
N SER A 470 -14.26 5.41 -0.98
CA SER A 470 -13.16 5.59 -0.03
C SER A 470 -12.73 4.29 0.61
N MET A 471 -11.53 4.30 1.19
CA MET A 471 -11.20 3.35 2.24
C MET A 471 -12.18 3.50 3.43
N PRO A 472 -12.39 2.46 4.25
CA PRO A 472 -13.23 2.57 5.44
C PRO A 472 -12.65 3.54 6.47
N GLY A 473 -13.37 4.63 6.77
CA GLY A 473 -13.10 5.50 7.92
C GLY A 473 -13.71 4.93 9.19
N LEU A 474 -13.13 5.24 10.34
CA LEU A 474 -13.60 4.84 11.66
C LEU A 474 -14.24 6.03 12.39
N ILE A 475 -15.46 5.84 12.89
CA ILE A 475 -16.10 6.78 13.81
C ILE A 475 -16.09 6.17 15.21
N GLN A 476 -15.54 6.90 16.18
CA GLN A 476 -15.53 6.53 17.59
C GLN A 476 -16.30 7.56 18.41
N VAL A 477 -17.16 7.09 19.31
CA VAL A 477 -17.85 7.97 20.27
C VAL A 477 -17.52 7.49 21.69
N ASN A 478 -16.78 8.30 22.45
CA ASN A 478 -16.48 8.02 23.85
C ASN A 478 -17.65 8.43 24.74
N ILE A 479 -18.36 7.45 25.28
CA ILE A 479 -19.53 7.59 26.14
C ILE A 479 -19.09 7.55 27.61
N SER A 480 -19.20 8.70 28.29
CA SER A 480 -18.79 8.85 29.68
C SER A 480 -19.67 9.85 30.42
N THR A 481 -19.92 9.59 31.71
CA THR A 481 -20.56 10.55 32.63
C THR A 481 -19.67 11.75 32.96
N ALA A 482 -18.36 11.64 32.71
CA ALA A 482 -17.42 12.75 32.87
C ALA A 482 -17.51 13.79 31.73
N ASN A 483 -18.17 13.46 30.63
CA ASN A 483 -18.45 14.42 29.56
C ASN A 483 -19.49 15.43 30.03
N ASN A 484 -19.51 16.63 29.44
CA ASN A 484 -20.48 17.65 29.84
C ASN A 484 -21.89 17.30 29.30
N CYS A 485 -22.66 16.59 30.12
CA CYS A 485 -23.98 16.06 29.74
C CYS A 485 -25.14 17.07 29.87
N SER A 486 -24.84 18.32 30.20
CA SER A 486 -25.85 19.41 30.24
C SER A 486 -26.13 20.02 28.86
N LYS A 487 -25.29 19.73 27.86
CA LYS A 487 -25.46 20.09 26.44
C LYS A 487 -24.91 18.94 25.59
N ALA A 488 -25.48 18.67 24.42
CA ALA A 488 -24.83 17.77 23.46
C ALA A 488 -23.44 18.35 23.11
N CYS A 489 -22.37 17.70 23.59
CA CYS A 489 -21.01 18.17 23.38
C CYS A 489 -20.59 17.91 21.93
N ILE A 490 -20.45 18.99 21.16
CA ILE A 490 -19.78 18.98 19.87
C ILE A 490 -18.28 19.17 20.14
N VAL A 491 -17.50 18.10 20.03
CA VAL A 491 -16.06 18.22 19.79
C VAL A 491 -15.90 18.22 18.28
N SER A 492 -15.62 19.39 17.70
CA SER A 492 -15.40 19.58 16.27
C SER A 492 -14.00 19.08 15.89
N ASN A 493 -13.91 18.04 15.06
CA ASN A 493 -12.68 17.41 14.55
C ASN A 493 -11.97 18.22 13.47
N LYS A 494 -11.52 19.43 13.79
CA LYS A 494 -10.69 20.18 12.83
C LYS A 494 -9.20 19.81 12.86
N ASN A 495 -8.72 18.98 13.80
CA ASN A 495 -7.28 18.72 13.97
C ASN A 495 -6.92 17.50 14.85
N ILE A 496 -7.71 16.42 14.85
CA ILE A 496 -7.42 15.25 15.70
C ILE A 496 -7.14 14.01 14.84
N THR A 497 -5.94 13.93 14.28
CA THR A 497 -5.25 12.65 14.01
C THR A 497 -4.86 11.96 15.32
N GLN A 498 -4.70 12.70 16.42
CA GLN A 498 -4.35 12.14 17.72
C GLN A 498 -5.58 11.65 18.51
N LYS A 499 -5.95 10.36 18.47
CA LYS A 499 -6.61 9.61 19.59
C LYS A 499 -7.39 8.36 19.16
N ILE A 500 -6.92 7.63 18.15
CA ILE A 500 -7.50 6.30 17.89
C ILE A 500 -6.68 5.31 18.70
N GLN A 501 -7.08 5.13 19.95
CA GLN A 501 -6.60 3.99 20.71
C GLN A 501 -7.14 2.72 20.04
N SER A 502 -6.25 2.05 19.30
CA SER A 502 -6.25 0.60 19.29
C SER A 502 -5.90 0.18 20.72
N ASN A 503 -6.90 -0.17 21.52
CA ASN A 503 -6.58 -0.76 22.83
C ASN A 503 -5.87 -2.10 22.61
N PRO A 504 -4.96 -2.48 23.53
CA PRO A 504 -4.07 -3.64 23.41
C PRO A 504 -4.79 -4.99 23.28
#